data_AF-A0A924KCK7-F1
#
_entry.id   AF-A0A924KCK7-F1
#
_cell.length_a   1.000
_cell.length_b   1.000
_cell.length_c   1.000
_cell.angle_alpha   90.00
_cell.angle_beta   90.00
_cell.angle_gamma   90.00
#
_symmetry.space_group_name_H-M   'P 1'
#
loop_
_entity.id
_entity.type
_entity.pdbx_description
1 polymer ?
#
loop_
_entity_poly.entity_id
_entity_poly.type
_entity_poly.pdbx_seq_one_letter_code
_entity_poly.pdbx_strand_id
1 'polypeptide(L)'
;MQYSHGICQLSVVPLRALPQHSSEMISQLIFGDTFEIIEQEGTWLKIKNDVDDYEGWLDEKQAKLMEKDEIMSLKKESPFLTREVYAMLLKGNLREPIYLPVGSNLPFFEDAKCRIGEDT
;
A
#
# COMPACT_ATOMS: atom_id res chain seq x y z
N MET A 1 11.80 5.71 14.75
CA MET A 1 10.65 5.51 13.86
C MET A 1 9.44 5.16 14.71
N GLN A 2 8.34 5.90 14.59
CA GLN A 2 7.11 5.63 15.34
C GLN A 2 6.37 4.41 14.78
N TYR A 3 6.45 4.18 13.47
CA TYR A 3 5.82 3.07 12.77
C TYR A 3 6.85 2.11 12.20
N SER A 4 6.50 0.83 12.13
CA SER A 4 7.32 -0.24 11.54
C SER A 4 6.69 -0.87 10.31
N HIS A 5 5.44 -0.53 10.00
CA HIS A 5 4.67 -1.15 8.92
C HIS A 5 3.82 -0.08 8.22
N GLY A 6 3.31 -0.44 7.04
CA GLY A 6 2.37 0.38 6.31
C GLY A 6 1.60 -0.40 5.26
N ILE A 7 0.72 0.31 4.58
CA ILE A 7 -0.10 -0.20 3.48
C ILE A 7 -0.11 0.80 2.33
N CYS A 8 -0.18 0.28 1.10
CA CYS A 8 -0.35 1.08 -0.10
C CYS A 8 -1.81 1.55 -0.24
N GLN A 9 -2.08 2.82 0.05
CA GLN A 9 -3.41 3.45 -0.10
C GLN A 9 -3.62 4.19 -1.44
N LEU A 10 -2.60 4.18 -2.29
CA LEU A 10 -2.62 4.70 -3.65
C LEU A 10 -2.80 3.55 -4.64
N SER A 11 -3.19 3.87 -5.88
CA SER A 11 -3.35 2.85 -6.92
C SER A 11 -2.07 2.05 -7.15
N VAL A 12 -0.94 2.76 -7.34
CA VAL A 12 0.40 2.19 -7.53
C VAL A 12 1.42 3.12 -6.87
N VAL A 13 2.38 2.56 -6.15
CA VAL A 13 3.54 3.28 -5.60
C VAL A 13 4.83 2.64 -6.12
N PRO A 14 5.71 3.39 -6.79
CA PRO A 14 6.95 2.84 -7.31
C PRO A 14 7.95 2.58 -6.19
N LEU A 15 8.59 1.41 -6.21
CA LEU A 15 9.75 1.11 -5.37
C LEU A 15 11.03 1.42 -6.16
N ARG A 16 11.93 2.20 -5.55
CA ARG A 16 13.16 2.72 -6.14
C ARG A 16 14.38 1.94 -5.66
N ALA A 17 15.40 1.84 -6.51
CA ALA A 17 16.67 1.20 -6.13
C ALA A 17 17.44 1.99 -5.06
N LEU A 18 17.35 3.32 -5.11
CA LEU A 18 17.99 4.27 -4.20
C LEU A 18 16.95 5.28 -3.69
N PRO A 19 17.19 5.93 -2.53
CA PRO A 19 16.30 6.95 -1.95
C PRO A 19 16.35 8.28 -2.73
N GLN A 20 16.03 8.23 -4.03
CA GLN A 20 16.07 9.37 -4.95
C GLN A 20 15.01 9.20 -6.04
N HIS A 21 14.30 10.28 -6.40
CA HIS A 21 13.26 10.22 -7.42
C HIS A 21 13.78 9.84 -8.82
N SER A 22 15.03 10.19 -9.13
CA SER A 22 15.70 9.84 -10.39
C SER A 22 16.23 8.41 -10.42
N SER A 23 16.16 7.67 -9.31
CA SER A 23 16.58 6.28 -9.26
C SER A 23 15.66 5.38 -10.07
N GLU A 24 16.22 4.27 -10.56
CA GLU A 24 15.49 3.23 -11.27
C GLU A 24 14.31 2.74 -10.43
N MET A 25 13.17 2.52 -11.09
CA MET A 25 12.04 1.82 -10.51
C MET A 25 12.28 0.32 -10.65
N ILE A 26 12.44 -0.36 -9.52
CA ILE A 26 12.82 -1.79 -9.48
C ILE A 26 11.63 -2.71 -9.18
N SER A 27 10.57 -2.17 -8.59
CA SER A 27 9.31 -2.86 -8.31
C SER A 27 8.21 -1.81 -8.07
N GLN A 28 7.02 -2.26 -7.69
CA GLN A 28 5.90 -1.41 -7.33
C GLN A 28 5.05 -2.08 -6.26
N LEU A 29 4.44 -1.27 -5.39
CA LEU A 29 3.29 -1.67 -4.59
C LEU A 29 2.00 -1.29 -5.32
N ILE A 30 0.96 -2.09 -5.16
CA ILE A 30 -0.40 -1.78 -5.61
C ILE A 30 -1.34 -1.62 -4.41
N PHE A 31 -2.51 -1.02 -4.63
CA PHE A 31 -3.47 -0.77 -3.56
C PHE A 31 -3.74 -2.02 -2.71
N GLY A 32 -3.63 -1.85 -1.39
CA GLY A 32 -3.83 -2.91 -0.40
C GLY A 32 -2.59 -3.73 -0.06
N ASP A 33 -1.47 -3.56 -0.77
CA ASP A 33 -0.20 -4.22 -0.41
C ASP A 33 0.29 -3.70 0.94
N THR A 34 0.66 -4.62 1.83
CA THR A 34 1.27 -4.31 3.12
C THR A 34 2.77 -4.52 3.06
N PHE A 35 3.49 -3.79 3.92
CA PHE A 35 4.95 -3.89 3.97
C PHE A 35 5.48 -3.60 5.37
N GLU A 36 6.67 -4.14 5.63
CA GLU A 36 7.51 -3.81 6.77
C GLU A 36 8.50 -2.70 6.37
N ILE A 37 8.79 -1.77 7.28
CA ILE A 37 9.81 -0.74 7.09
C ILE A 37 11.10 -1.23 7.73
N ILE A 38 12.14 -1.39 6.91
CA ILE A 38 13.43 -1.95 7.32
C ILE A 38 14.52 -0.89 7.48
N GLU A 39 14.38 0.29 6.85
CA GLU A 39 15.35 1.39 6.93
C GLU A 39 14.68 2.76 6.70
N GLN A 40 15.27 3.84 7.24
CA GLN A 40 14.89 5.23 6.93
C GLN A 40 16.09 6.07 6.53
N GLU A 41 15.93 6.88 5.48
CA GLU A 41 16.85 7.96 5.12
C GLU A 41 16.06 9.24 4.82
N GLY A 42 15.99 10.17 5.77
CA GLY A 42 15.16 11.36 5.64
C GLY A 42 13.68 11.01 5.46
N THR A 43 13.09 11.43 4.34
CA THR A 43 11.69 11.11 3.97
C THR A 43 11.56 9.79 3.20
N TRP A 44 12.66 9.07 2.97
CA TRP A 44 12.65 7.81 2.25
C TRP A 44 12.56 6.63 3.22
N LEU A 45 11.68 5.70 2.88
CA LEU A 45 11.48 4.46 3.60
C LEU A 45 11.97 3.32 2.72
N LYS A 46 12.93 2.54 3.20
CA LYS A 46 13.22 1.23 2.61
C LYS A 46 12.25 0.25 3.22
N ILE A 47 11.49 -0.42 2.38
CA ILE A 47 10.45 -1.35 2.79
C ILE A 47 10.75 -2.75 2.27
N LYS A 48 10.13 -3.73 2.90
CA LYS A 48 10.04 -5.10 2.45
C LYS A 48 8.57 -5.45 2.24
N ASN A 49 8.18 -5.74 1.01
CA ASN A 49 6.81 -6.08 0.66
C ASN A 49 6.41 -7.43 1.27
N ASP A 50 5.22 -7.52 1.85
CA ASP A 50 4.72 -8.75 2.47
C ASP A 50 4.33 -9.84 1.46
N VAL A 51 4.06 -9.45 0.21
CA VAL A 51 3.57 -10.38 -0.84
C VAL A 51 4.71 -11.19 -1.46
N ASP A 52 5.82 -10.54 -1.79
CA ASP A 52 6.93 -11.12 -2.55
C ASP A 52 8.30 -11.00 -1.86
N ASP A 53 8.33 -10.49 -0.63
CA ASP A 53 9.55 -10.21 0.14
C ASP A 53 10.51 -9.22 -0.54
N TYR A 54 10.09 -8.54 -1.62
CA TYR A 54 10.96 -7.66 -2.38
C TYR A 54 11.22 -6.34 -1.64
N GLU A 55 12.45 -5.85 -1.73
CA GLU A 55 12.88 -4.63 -1.06
C GLU A 55 13.03 -3.45 -2.02
N GLY A 56 12.70 -2.26 -1.55
CA GLY A 56 12.96 -1.02 -2.29
C GLY A 56 12.58 0.22 -1.50
N TRP A 57 12.92 1.38 -2.08
CA TRP A 57 12.71 2.69 -1.47
C TRP A 57 11.44 3.37 -1.97
N LEU A 58 10.68 3.99 -1.08
CA LEU A 58 9.56 4.87 -1.42
C LEU A 58 9.62 6.16 -0.59
N ASP A 59 8.98 7.24 -1.07
CA ASP A 59 8.81 8.45 -0.29
C ASP A 59 7.67 8.25 0.73
N GLU A 60 7.88 8.61 1.99
CA GLU A 60 6.93 8.41 3.08
C GLU A 60 5.54 9.01 2.80
N LYS A 61 5.44 10.06 1.96
CA LYS A 61 4.16 10.66 1.57
C LYS A 61 3.30 9.75 0.70
N GLN A 62 3.91 8.73 0.09
CA GLN A 62 3.22 7.74 -0.73
C GLN A 62 2.75 6.53 0.09
N ALA A 63 3.17 6.42 1.34
CA ALA A 63 2.77 5.37 2.27
C ALA A 63 1.60 5.80 3.17
N LYS A 64 0.73 4.87 3.54
CA LYS A 64 -0.09 4.99 4.76
C LYS A 64 0.61 4.20 5.86
N LEU A 65 1.25 4.91 6.78
CA LEU A 65 1.84 4.30 7.97
C LEU A 65 0.72 3.87 8.93
N MET A 66 0.84 2.67 9.48
CA MET A 66 -0.18 2.07 10.35
C MET A 66 0.48 1.34 11.52
N GLU A 67 -0.28 1.18 12.60
CA GLU A 67 0.19 0.40 13.75
C GLU A 67 0.33 -1.07 13.37
N LYS A 68 1.33 -1.73 13.98
CA LYS A 68 1.62 -3.15 13.69
C LYS A 68 0.41 -4.04 13.93
N ASP A 69 -0.36 -3.76 14.98
CA ASP A 69 -1.54 -4.55 15.33
C ASP A 69 -2.68 -4.42 14.29
N GLU A 70 -2.80 -3.26 13.64
CA GLU A 70 -3.75 -3.05 12.55
C GLU A 70 -3.34 -3.86 11.32
N ILE A 71 -2.05 -3.82 10.95
CA ILE A 71 -1.50 -4.62 9.84
C ILE A 71 -1.65 -6.12 10.12
N MET A 72 -1.38 -6.56 11.34
CA MET A 72 -1.58 -7.96 11.72
C MET A 72 -3.04 -8.40 11.69
N SER A 73 -3.98 -7.47 11.91
CA SER A 73 -5.41 -7.74 11.78
C SER A 73 -5.80 -7.86 10.30
N LEU A 74 -5.30 -6.95 9.45
CA LEU A 74 -5.47 -7.00 7.99
C LEU A 74 -4.95 -8.33 7.40
N LYS A 75 -3.78 -8.79 7.83
CA LYS A 75 -3.15 -10.03 7.34
C LYS A 75 -3.89 -11.32 7.73
N LYS A 76 -4.81 -11.26 8.71
CA LYS A 76 -5.64 -12.41 9.11
C LYS A 76 -6.89 -12.57 8.24
N GLU A 77 -7.32 -11.50 7.57
CA GLU A 77 -8.45 -11.54 6.66
C GLU A 77 -8.09 -12.34 5.40
N SER A 78 -9.11 -12.97 4.80
CA SER A 78 -8.94 -13.52 3.46
C SER A 78 -8.87 -12.35 2.46
N PRO A 79 -7.81 -12.26 1.63
CA PRO A 79 -7.66 -11.14 0.71
C PRO A 79 -8.80 -11.12 -0.32
N PHE A 80 -9.33 -9.94 -0.60
CA PHE A 80 -10.29 -9.73 -1.68
C PHE A 80 -9.58 -9.00 -2.82
N LEU A 81 -9.32 -9.71 -3.93
CA LEU A 81 -8.52 -9.19 -5.03
C LEU A 81 -9.39 -8.68 -6.18
N THR A 82 -9.04 -7.52 -6.73
CA THR A 82 -9.60 -7.04 -8.00
C THR A 82 -9.27 -8.02 -9.14
N ARG A 83 -10.21 -8.23 -10.07
CA ARG A 83 -10.06 -9.20 -11.17
C ARG A 83 -10.07 -8.54 -12.55
N GLU A 84 -10.58 -7.33 -12.63
CA GLU A 84 -10.56 -6.48 -13.81
C GLU A 84 -9.17 -5.88 -14.02
N VAL A 85 -8.81 -5.60 -15.26
CA VAL A 85 -7.53 -4.93 -15.60
C VAL A 85 -7.41 -3.60 -14.87
N TYR A 86 -8.52 -2.84 -14.82
CA TYR A 86 -8.66 -1.66 -13.99
C TYR A 86 -10.05 -1.65 -13.33
N ALA A 87 -10.09 -1.79 -12.01
CA ALA A 87 -11.29 -1.59 -11.20
C ALA A 87 -11.36 -0.13 -10.74
N MET A 88 -12.55 0.46 -10.67
CA MET A 88 -12.74 1.81 -10.13
C MET A 88 -13.21 1.73 -8.68
N LEU A 89 -12.51 2.41 -7.78
CA LEU A 89 -12.89 2.63 -6.39
C LEU A 89 -13.16 4.12 -6.16
N LEU A 90 -14.12 4.46 -5.31
CA LEU A 90 -14.42 5.84 -4.92
C LEU A 90 -13.88 6.06 -3.50
N LYS A 91 -12.87 6.91 -3.37
CA LYS A 91 -12.16 7.14 -2.11
C LYS A 91 -12.77 8.29 -1.32
N GLY A 92 -13.06 8.04 -0.04
CA GLY A 92 -13.43 9.05 0.93
C GLY A 92 -14.75 9.76 0.66
N ASN A 93 -15.04 10.78 1.48
CA ASN A 93 -16.32 11.48 1.45
C ASN A 93 -16.61 12.23 0.15
N LEU A 94 -15.56 12.72 -0.52
CA LEU A 94 -15.66 13.43 -1.80
C LEU A 94 -15.82 12.46 -3.00
N ARG A 95 -15.75 11.15 -2.76
CA ARG A 95 -15.89 10.09 -3.78
C ARG A 95 -14.91 10.28 -4.94
N GLU A 96 -13.66 10.54 -4.62
CA GLU A 96 -12.60 10.72 -5.61
C GLU A 96 -12.33 9.39 -6.33
N PRO A 97 -12.39 9.33 -7.67
CA PRO A 97 -12.16 8.08 -8.37
C PRO A 97 -10.69 7.70 -8.35
N ILE A 98 -10.40 6.48 -7.92
CA ILE A 98 -9.09 5.84 -8.06
C ILE A 98 -9.24 4.57 -8.91
N TYR A 99 -8.30 4.35 -9.83
CA TYR A 99 -8.30 3.19 -10.72
C TYR A 99 -7.27 2.20 -10.22
N LEU A 100 -7.73 1.05 -9.76
CA LEU A 100 -6.90 0.00 -9.17
C LEU A 100 -6.53 -1.03 -10.25
N PRO A 101 -5.25 -1.39 -10.37
CA PRO A 101 -4.85 -2.48 -11.25
C PRO A 101 -5.45 -3.82 -10.78
N VAL A 102 -5.42 -4.82 -11.66
CA VAL A 102 -5.71 -6.22 -11.29
C VAL A 102 -4.81 -6.67 -10.13
N GLY A 103 -5.36 -7.47 -9.21
CA GLY A 103 -4.62 -8.00 -8.07
C GLY A 103 -4.53 -7.08 -6.86
N SER A 104 -5.09 -5.87 -6.92
CA SER A 104 -5.20 -5.00 -5.73
C SER A 104 -6.06 -5.65 -4.66
N ASN A 105 -5.59 -5.63 -3.42
CA ASN A 105 -6.32 -6.15 -2.27
C ASN A 105 -7.25 -5.08 -1.70
N LEU A 106 -8.53 -5.39 -1.54
CA LEU A 106 -9.53 -4.51 -0.93
C LEU A 106 -9.72 -4.93 0.53
N PRO A 107 -9.14 -4.20 1.51
CA PRO A 107 -9.13 -4.70 2.87
C PRO A 107 -10.49 -4.56 3.55
N PHE A 108 -10.88 -5.59 4.30
CA PHE A 108 -12.19 -5.70 4.95
C PHE A 108 -13.35 -5.44 3.97
N PHE A 109 -13.27 -6.01 2.77
CA PHE A 109 -14.25 -5.77 1.73
C PHE A 109 -15.60 -6.42 2.06
N GLU A 110 -16.64 -5.60 2.20
CA GLU A 110 -18.01 -6.01 2.51
C GLU A 110 -18.99 -4.97 1.90
N ASP A 111 -20.14 -5.43 1.39
CA ASP A 111 -21.19 -4.56 0.81
C ASP A 111 -20.66 -3.50 -0.18
N ALA A 112 -19.76 -3.94 -1.06
CA ALA A 112 -19.10 -3.10 -2.09
C ALA A 112 -18.28 -1.92 -1.53
N LYS A 113 -17.77 -2.06 -0.30
CA LYS A 113 -16.88 -1.09 0.37
C LYS A 113 -15.66 -1.80 0.93
N CYS A 114 -14.54 -1.10 1.05
CA CYS A 114 -13.36 -1.54 1.78
C CYS A 114 -12.91 -0.42 2.72
N ARG A 115 -12.01 -0.71 3.68
CA ARG A 115 -11.47 0.31 4.58
C ARG A 115 -9.98 0.14 4.84
N ILE A 116 -9.28 1.26 5.01
CA ILE A 116 -7.89 1.33 5.43
C ILE A 116 -7.79 2.32 6.59
N GLY A 117 -7.59 1.81 7.80
CA GLY A 117 -7.69 2.62 9.02
C GLY A 117 -9.09 3.23 9.14
N GLU A 118 -9.16 4.56 9.23
CA GLU A 118 -10.41 5.34 9.26
C GLU A 118 -10.95 5.70 7.86
N ASP A 119 -10.18 5.46 6.81
CA ASP A 119 -10.57 5.78 5.44
C ASP A 119 -11.46 4.66 4.85
N THR A 120 -12.61 5.02 4.28
CA THR A 120 -13.56 4.13 3.58
C THR A 120 -13.74 4.55 2.12
#